data_AF-A0A7Y2EZE4-F1
#
_entry.id   AF-A0A7Y2EZE4-F1
#
_cell.length_a   1.000
_cell.length_b   1.000
_cell.length_c   1.000
_cell.angle_alpha   90.00
_cell.angle_beta   90.00
_cell.angle_gamma   90.00
#
_symmetry.space_group_name_H-M   'P 1'
#
loop_
_entity.id
_entity.type
_entity.pdbx_description
1 polymer ?
#
loop_
_entity_poly.entity_id
_entity_poly.type
_entity_poly.pdbx_seq_one_letter_code
_entity_poly.pdbx_strand_id
1 'polypeptide(L)'
;MRHRRALMILLLLALLAGACTGASQVDGTVGPPTTAAPGTDAPPSSVQGDATTVPRVGVSVDDSVDLPPQLVGLDVAWPTDWSRRTIDLDELLRGLGSADPRDLIPPIDVPMFERVPVVEWLAESDPGVVLVVGDDARFYPLSVLTRHEIVNDRVGGTAVAVTYCPLCNTAVALERTLDGDEIRLGVSGLLRNSDLVMWDRDTTSLWQQVTGEAIVGVHAGRQLAILPTRLTSYGAYAKAYPQGLALGPDQGLGPVYGANPYVGYSSRPEPYSLFDGALDERLPALERVVGVDEGGEVKGYPFSVLGEEYVVNDVVGGTPVVVLWGDPATADALDGASIPDSRGVGTGVAYRSTVADTVLTFETHSDDDLFVDRETNTVWTLFGKAISGPLEGTQLEIALHRNEFFFAFAAFFPDADLHGVAAP
;
A
#
# COMPACT_ATOMS: atom_id res chain seq x y z
N MET A 1 -52.76 -12.99 -0.16
CA MET A 1 -53.20 -13.85 0.94
C MET A 1 -53.38 -15.28 0.45
N ARG A 2 -52.67 -16.21 1.11
CA ARG A 2 -52.90 -17.67 1.29
C ARG A 2 -52.90 -18.65 0.10
N HIS A 3 -51.75 -19.34 0.02
CA HIS A 3 -51.53 -20.80 0.04
C HIS A 3 -51.91 -21.69 -1.16
N ARG A 4 -50.89 -22.42 -1.64
CA ARG A 4 -50.84 -23.89 -1.87
C ARG A 4 -49.38 -24.27 -2.16
N ARG A 5 -48.63 -24.84 -1.20
CA ARG A 5 -48.44 -26.28 -0.87
C ARG A 5 -47.65 -27.08 -1.91
N ALA A 6 -46.52 -27.62 -1.46
CA ALA A 6 -45.58 -28.50 -2.12
C ALA A 6 -46.04 -29.97 -2.20
N LEU A 7 -45.48 -30.72 -3.17
CA LEU A 7 -45.32 -32.20 -3.18
C LEU A 7 -44.33 -32.54 -4.33
N MET A 8 -43.07 -32.86 -4.07
CA MET A 8 -42.49 -34.20 -3.84
C MET A 8 -42.62 -35.14 -5.06
N ILE A 9 -41.51 -35.37 -5.79
CA ILE A 9 -41.30 -36.57 -6.59
C ILE A 9 -39.89 -37.09 -6.28
N LEU A 10 -39.88 -38.32 -5.78
CA LEU A 10 -38.72 -39.17 -5.55
C LEU A 10 -38.86 -40.33 -6.55
N LEU A 11 -37.81 -40.66 -7.31
CA LEU A 11 -37.71 -41.99 -7.92
C LEU A 11 -36.24 -42.41 -8.00
N LEU A 12 -35.88 -43.28 -7.07
CA LEU A 12 -34.77 -44.23 -7.15
C LEU A 12 -35.23 -45.47 -7.92
N LEU A 13 -34.31 -46.14 -8.62
CA LEU A 13 -34.09 -47.59 -8.82
C LEU A 13 -33.30 -47.73 -10.15
N ALA A 14 -32.34 -48.63 -10.37
CA ALA A 14 -31.65 -49.61 -9.53
C ALA A 14 -30.59 -50.32 -10.40
N LEU A 15 -29.42 -50.56 -9.78
CA LEU A 15 -28.65 -51.83 -9.71
C LEU A 15 -27.96 -52.48 -10.96
N LEU A 16 -26.63 -52.66 -10.78
CA LEU A 16 -25.82 -53.91 -10.86
C LEU A 16 -25.55 -54.55 -12.23
N ALA A 17 -24.44 -55.25 -12.51
CA ALA A 17 -23.24 -55.73 -11.78
C ALA A 17 -22.09 -55.89 -12.82
N GLY A 18 -20.80 -55.81 -12.48
CA GLY A 18 -19.97 -56.88 -11.88
C GLY A 18 -18.81 -57.20 -12.85
N ALA A 19 -17.56 -56.81 -12.60
CA ALA A 19 -16.55 -57.39 -11.68
C ALA A 19 -15.69 -58.50 -12.31
N CYS A 20 -14.36 -58.30 -12.29
CA CYS A 20 -13.25 -59.23 -11.92
C CYS A 20 -11.91 -58.57 -12.37
N THR A 21 -11.07 -57.98 -11.51
CA THR A 21 -10.07 -58.50 -10.54
C THR A 21 -8.96 -59.39 -11.12
N GLY A 22 -7.70 -59.03 -10.85
CA GLY A 22 -6.52 -59.90 -10.98
C GLY A 22 -5.20 -59.15 -10.95
N ALA A 23 -4.45 -59.30 -9.85
CA ALA A 23 -3.27 -58.53 -9.43
C ALA A 23 -1.95 -58.84 -10.16
N SER A 24 -0.92 -57.98 -9.98
CA SER A 24 0.45 -58.39 -9.61
C SER A 24 1.32 -57.20 -9.17
N GLN A 25 1.96 -57.37 -8.00
CA GLN A 25 3.10 -56.59 -7.50
C GLN A 25 4.35 -56.84 -8.35
N VAL A 26 5.22 -55.83 -8.48
CA VAL A 26 6.66 -56.05 -8.65
C VAL A 26 7.40 -55.05 -7.76
N ASP A 27 8.20 -55.62 -6.86
CA ASP A 27 9.17 -54.98 -6.00
C ASP A 27 10.57 -55.17 -6.63
N GLY A 28 11.46 -54.18 -6.54
CA GLY A 28 12.74 -54.19 -7.25
C GLY A 28 13.69 -53.09 -6.80
N THR A 29 14.51 -53.44 -5.81
CA THR A 29 15.54 -52.68 -5.09
C THR A 29 16.74 -52.19 -5.94
N VAL A 30 17.26 -51.00 -5.64
CA VAL A 30 18.68 -50.60 -5.84
C VAL A 30 19.17 -49.84 -4.58
N GLY A 31 20.34 -50.21 -4.06
CA GLY A 31 20.89 -49.76 -2.75
C GLY A 31 21.67 -48.43 -2.73
N PRO A 32 22.17 -48.01 -1.54
CA PRO A 32 22.80 -46.70 -1.24
C PRO A 32 24.33 -46.72 -1.52
N PRO A 33 25.13 -45.61 -1.53
CA PRO A 33 25.14 -44.45 -0.59
C PRO A 33 25.44 -43.07 -1.25
N THR A 34 25.30 -41.90 -0.60
CA THR A 34 26.33 -41.28 0.26
C THR A 34 25.82 -39.93 0.78
N THR A 35 26.10 -39.67 2.05
CA THR A 35 25.89 -38.47 2.85
C THR A 35 26.54 -37.22 2.27
N ALA A 36 25.79 -36.12 2.17
CA ALA A 36 26.31 -34.76 2.20
C ALA A 36 25.50 -33.96 3.24
N ALA A 37 26.23 -33.18 4.04
CA ALA A 37 25.79 -32.54 5.28
C ALA A 37 24.63 -31.54 5.10
N PRO A 38 23.82 -31.29 6.15
CA PRO A 38 22.91 -30.15 6.15
C PRO A 38 23.74 -28.86 6.25
N GLY A 39 23.72 -28.06 5.19
CA GLY A 39 24.04 -26.65 5.29
C GLY A 39 23.06 -26.01 6.26
N THR A 40 23.61 -25.27 7.21
CA THR A 40 22.84 -24.46 8.15
C THR A 40 22.14 -23.34 7.38
N ASP A 41 20.88 -23.56 7.02
CA ASP A 41 19.97 -22.47 6.67
C ASP A 41 19.71 -21.68 7.96
N ALA A 42 20.45 -20.58 8.10
CA ALA A 42 20.00 -19.48 8.92
C ALA A 42 18.73 -18.91 8.25
N PRO A 43 17.63 -18.69 9.00
CA PRO A 43 16.46 -18.05 8.42
C PRO A 43 16.83 -16.64 7.92
N PRO A 44 16.24 -16.16 6.81
CA PRO A 44 16.48 -14.80 6.36
C PRO A 44 16.02 -13.83 7.45
N SER A 45 16.90 -12.87 7.72
CA SER A 45 16.72 -11.78 8.67
C SER A 45 15.37 -11.10 8.49
N SER A 46 14.71 -10.83 9.61
CA SER A 46 13.58 -9.90 9.71
C SER A 46 13.84 -8.64 8.90
N VAL A 47 12.91 -8.28 8.03
CA VAL A 47 12.85 -6.94 7.41
C VAL A 47 12.83 -5.93 8.57
N GLN A 48 13.93 -5.23 8.79
CA GLN A 48 13.94 -4.10 9.71
C GLN A 48 13.22 -2.97 8.97
N GLY A 49 11.93 -2.77 9.27
CA GLY A 49 11.21 -1.60 8.80
C GLY A 49 11.85 -0.35 9.43
N ASP A 50 12.30 0.58 8.60
CA ASP A 50 12.76 1.87 9.07
C ASP A 50 11.60 2.66 9.67
N ALA A 51 11.89 3.37 10.76
CA ALA A 51 10.89 4.17 11.46
C ALA A 51 10.65 5.48 10.71
N THR A 52 9.37 5.80 10.46
CA THR A 52 8.91 7.07 9.90
C THR A 52 9.42 8.26 10.72
N THR A 53 9.72 9.37 10.04
CA THR A 53 10.43 10.53 10.64
C THR A 53 9.53 11.60 11.24
N VAL A 54 8.23 11.32 11.38
CA VAL A 54 7.33 12.24 12.11
C VAL A 54 7.80 12.34 13.57
N PRO A 55 7.98 13.57 14.12
CA PRO A 55 8.42 13.76 15.49
C PRO A 55 7.49 13.00 16.45
N ARG A 56 8.05 12.13 17.30
CA ARG A 56 7.27 11.47 18.35
C ARG A 56 6.76 12.52 19.33
N VAL A 57 5.49 12.88 19.21
CA VAL A 57 4.83 13.72 20.20
C VAL A 57 4.69 12.89 21.48
N GLY A 58 5.01 13.50 22.62
CA GLY A 58 4.85 12.82 23.91
C GLY A 58 3.39 12.43 24.14
N VAL A 59 3.15 11.22 24.66
CA VAL A 59 1.79 10.78 25.01
C VAL A 59 1.26 11.67 26.14
N SER A 60 0.21 12.41 25.86
CA SER A 60 -0.58 13.10 26.87
C SER A 60 -1.58 12.13 27.49
N VAL A 61 -1.78 12.25 28.80
CA VAL A 61 -2.79 11.51 29.56
C VAL A 61 -3.64 12.52 30.31
N ASP A 62 -4.91 12.60 29.94
CA ASP A 62 -5.88 13.52 30.54
C ASP A 62 -7.18 12.77 30.84
N ASP A 63 -7.39 12.46 32.12
CA ASP A 63 -8.57 11.73 32.60
C ASP A 63 -9.87 12.55 32.52
N SER A 64 -9.77 13.87 32.25
CA SER A 64 -10.90 14.79 32.14
C SER A 64 -11.36 15.01 30.69
N VAL A 65 -11.32 13.96 29.87
CA VAL A 65 -11.65 14.02 28.44
C VAL A 65 -13.04 14.62 28.21
N ASP A 66 -13.07 15.81 27.60
CA ASP A 66 -14.24 16.35 26.93
C ASP A 66 -14.03 16.18 25.43
N LEU A 67 -14.84 15.34 24.78
CA LEU A 67 -14.71 15.13 23.34
C LEU A 67 -15.18 16.37 22.58
N PRO A 68 -14.44 16.81 21.55
CA PRO A 68 -14.89 17.95 20.76
C PRO A 68 -16.19 17.62 20.02
N PRO A 69 -17.02 18.63 19.67
CA PRO A 69 -18.39 18.45 19.21
C PRO A 69 -18.59 17.44 18.07
N GLN A 70 -17.62 17.33 17.16
CA GLN A 70 -17.62 16.40 16.03
C GLN A 70 -17.40 14.92 16.42
N LEU A 71 -16.78 14.67 17.58
CA LEU A 71 -16.52 13.33 18.11
C LEU A 71 -17.54 12.90 19.17
N VAL A 72 -18.35 13.82 19.69
CA VAL A 72 -19.39 13.53 20.69
C VAL A 72 -20.25 12.33 20.25
N GLY A 73 -20.45 11.40 21.19
CA GLY A 73 -21.23 10.18 21.00
C GLY A 73 -20.45 8.99 20.48
N LEU A 74 -19.21 9.17 20.00
CA LEU A 74 -18.33 8.04 19.66
C LEU A 74 -17.86 7.30 20.91
N ASP A 75 -17.56 8.01 22.00
CA ASP A 75 -17.25 7.46 23.32
C ASP A 75 -18.32 6.51 23.88
N VAL A 76 -19.57 6.66 23.45
CA VAL A 76 -20.66 5.75 23.83
C VAL A 76 -20.56 4.42 23.09
N ALA A 77 -20.15 4.44 21.81
CA ALA A 77 -20.09 3.25 20.96
C ALA A 77 -18.71 2.58 20.96
N TRP A 78 -17.67 3.34 21.28
CA TRP A 78 -16.27 2.93 21.14
C TRP A 78 -15.64 2.83 22.53
N PRO A 79 -15.19 1.64 22.96
CA PRO A 79 -14.43 1.47 24.21
C PRO A 79 -12.98 1.99 24.11
N THR A 80 -12.76 3.06 23.34
CA THR A 80 -11.45 3.69 23.12
C THR A 80 -11.04 4.47 24.37
N ASP A 81 -9.77 4.32 24.76
CA ASP A 81 -9.18 5.17 25.80
C ASP A 81 -8.79 6.55 25.23
N TRP A 82 -9.75 7.46 25.18
CA TRP A 82 -9.56 8.83 24.68
C TRP A 82 -8.67 9.72 25.57
N SER A 83 -8.33 9.26 26.77
CA SER A 83 -7.45 10.01 27.69
C SER A 83 -5.99 10.00 27.22
N ARG A 84 -5.59 8.95 26.50
CA ARG A 84 -4.24 8.73 26.00
C ARG A 84 -4.16 9.14 24.53
N ARG A 85 -3.38 10.18 24.22
CA ARG A 85 -3.30 10.73 22.87
C ARG A 85 -1.98 11.45 22.59
N THR A 86 -1.58 11.47 21.32
CA THR A 86 -0.41 12.22 20.84
C THR A 86 -0.78 13.44 19.98
N ILE A 87 -2.08 13.68 19.78
CA ILE A 87 -2.64 14.80 19.02
C ILE A 87 -3.67 15.57 19.86
N ASP A 88 -4.04 16.77 19.42
CA ASP A 88 -5.29 17.39 19.85
C ASP A 88 -6.48 16.66 19.20
N LEU A 89 -7.53 16.38 19.97
CA LEU A 89 -8.72 15.71 19.44
C LEU A 89 -9.49 16.59 18.46
N ASP A 90 -9.30 17.91 18.51
CA ASP A 90 -9.86 18.85 17.52
C ASP A 90 -9.30 18.61 16.11
N GLU A 91 -8.13 17.97 15.97
CA GLU A 91 -7.56 17.60 14.67
C GLU A 91 -8.31 16.44 13.99
N LEU A 92 -9.19 15.73 14.71
CA LEU A 92 -9.99 14.65 14.17
C LEU A 92 -11.32 15.17 13.62
N LEU A 93 -11.58 14.81 12.36
CA LEU A 93 -12.83 15.07 11.66
C LEU A 93 -13.61 13.79 11.43
N ARG A 94 -14.94 13.88 11.47
CA ARG A 94 -15.82 12.76 11.12
C ARG A 94 -16.10 12.78 9.61
N GLY A 95 -15.44 11.90 8.86
CA GLY A 95 -15.63 11.78 7.41
C GLY A 95 -16.96 11.12 7.03
N LEU A 96 -17.50 10.26 7.89
CA LEU A 96 -18.77 9.53 7.66
C LEU A 96 -19.82 9.90 8.71
N GLY A 97 -20.98 10.39 8.27
CA GLY A 97 -22.07 10.91 9.14
C GLY A 97 -22.86 9.87 9.97
N SER A 98 -22.31 8.69 10.24
CA SER A 98 -22.95 7.65 11.05
C SER A 98 -22.67 7.81 12.55
N ALA A 99 -23.55 7.24 13.38
CA ALA A 99 -23.37 7.17 14.83
C ALA A 99 -22.18 6.29 15.21
N ASP A 100 -22.02 5.14 14.55
CA ASP A 100 -20.79 4.34 14.55
C ASP A 100 -20.31 4.23 13.09
N PRO A 101 -19.26 4.95 12.70
CA PRO A 101 -18.75 4.93 11.34
C PRO A 101 -17.72 3.81 11.07
N ARG A 102 -17.32 3.03 12.09
CA ARG A 102 -16.32 1.97 11.92
C ARG A 102 -16.75 0.94 10.89
N ASP A 103 -15.84 0.64 9.96
CA ASP A 103 -15.97 -0.33 8.88
C ASP A 103 -17.21 -0.14 7.99
N LEU A 104 -17.81 1.07 7.96
CA LEU A 104 -18.85 1.40 6.96
C LEU A 104 -18.28 1.37 5.53
N ILE A 105 -17.01 1.72 5.40
CA ILE A 105 -16.16 1.29 4.30
C ILE A 105 -15.53 -0.04 4.76
N PRO A 106 -15.97 -1.18 4.21
CA PRO A 106 -15.58 -2.47 4.77
C PRO A 106 -14.13 -2.81 4.40
N PRO A 107 -13.23 -3.04 5.36
CA PRO A 107 -11.91 -3.55 5.04
C PRO A 107 -12.00 -5.00 4.53
N ILE A 108 -10.98 -5.44 3.79
CA ILE A 108 -10.87 -6.83 3.34
C ILE A 108 -10.03 -7.61 4.35
N ASP A 109 -10.66 -8.50 5.10
CA ASP A 109 -10.00 -9.35 6.11
C ASP A 109 -9.57 -10.74 5.57
N VAL A 110 -10.13 -11.15 4.43
CA VAL A 110 -9.83 -12.42 3.76
C VAL A 110 -9.67 -12.16 2.25
N PRO A 111 -8.52 -11.62 1.83
CA PRO A 111 -8.31 -11.25 0.44
C PRO A 111 -8.26 -12.47 -0.49
N MET A 112 -8.98 -12.38 -1.60
CA MET A 112 -8.97 -13.42 -2.64
C MET A 112 -8.11 -12.96 -3.82
N PHE A 113 -7.12 -13.77 -4.20
CA PHE A 113 -6.14 -13.44 -5.24
C PHE A 113 -6.28 -14.30 -6.48
N GLU A 114 -5.93 -13.71 -7.62
CA GLU A 114 -5.73 -14.36 -8.91
C GLU A 114 -4.24 -14.33 -9.26
N ARG A 115 -3.75 -15.33 -10.02
CA ARG A 115 -2.37 -15.28 -10.56
C ARG A 115 -2.35 -14.40 -11.79
N VAL A 116 -1.30 -13.60 -11.96
CA VAL A 116 -1.15 -12.67 -13.10
C VAL A 116 -1.56 -13.25 -14.46
N PRO A 117 -1.17 -14.49 -14.86
CA PRO A 117 -1.53 -15.02 -16.18
C PRO A 117 -3.03 -15.26 -16.43
N VAL A 118 -3.88 -15.22 -15.40
CA VAL A 118 -5.33 -15.46 -15.52
C VAL A 118 -6.19 -14.24 -15.19
N VAL A 119 -5.56 -13.11 -14.86
CA VAL A 119 -6.27 -11.85 -14.58
C VAL A 119 -6.71 -11.24 -15.91
N GLU A 120 -8.02 -11.23 -16.15
CA GLU A 120 -8.62 -10.68 -17.39
C GLU A 120 -9.42 -9.40 -17.14
N TRP A 121 -9.64 -9.03 -15.88
CA TRP A 121 -10.55 -7.93 -15.51
C TRP A 121 -9.85 -6.58 -15.35
N LEU A 122 -8.52 -6.56 -15.26
CA LEU A 122 -7.70 -5.35 -15.19
C LEU A 122 -7.14 -5.02 -16.57
N ALA A 123 -7.25 -3.75 -16.96
CA ALA A 123 -6.51 -3.19 -18.08
C ALA A 123 -5.03 -3.01 -17.71
N GLU A 124 -4.16 -2.92 -18.72
CA GLU A 124 -2.73 -2.67 -18.47
C GLU A 124 -2.49 -1.35 -17.74
N SER A 125 -3.33 -0.32 -17.99
CA SER A 125 -3.23 0.99 -17.36
C SER A 125 -3.80 1.06 -15.94
N ASP A 126 -4.50 0.03 -15.47
CA ASP A 126 -5.14 0.07 -14.14
C ASP A 126 -4.08 0.27 -13.05
N PRO A 127 -4.20 1.32 -12.21
CA PRO A 127 -3.24 1.58 -11.16
C PRO A 127 -3.47 0.67 -9.96
N GLY A 128 -2.40 0.33 -9.25
CA GLY A 128 -2.47 -0.43 -8.01
C GLY A 128 -1.23 -0.29 -7.15
N VAL A 129 -1.38 -0.70 -5.90
CA VAL A 129 -0.30 -0.78 -4.93
C VAL A 129 0.42 -2.12 -5.14
N VAL A 130 1.74 -2.07 -5.30
CA VAL A 130 2.61 -3.25 -5.33
C VAL A 130 3.32 -3.36 -3.99
N LEU A 131 3.18 -4.52 -3.36
CA LEU A 131 3.95 -4.92 -2.18
C LEU A 131 4.72 -6.20 -2.49
N VAL A 132 5.99 -6.23 -2.13
CA VAL A 132 6.87 -7.39 -2.30
C VAL A 132 7.54 -7.69 -0.97
N VAL A 133 7.33 -8.90 -0.45
CA VAL A 133 7.99 -9.40 0.76
C VAL A 133 8.65 -10.74 0.44
N GLY A 134 9.98 -10.75 0.40
CA GLY A 134 10.74 -11.88 -0.13
C GLY A 134 10.38 -12.11 -1.60
N ASP A 135 9.96 -13.33 -1.94
CA ASP A 135 9.55 -13.71 -3.30
C ASP A 135 8.02 -13.57 -3.53
N ASP A 136 7.26 -13.12 -2.53
CA ASP A 136 5.80 -12.93 -2.63
C ASP A 136 5.49 -11.50 -3.08
N ALA A 137 5.20 -11.35 -4.38
CA ALA A 137 4.79 -10.09 -5.01
C ALA A 137 3.28 -10.05 -5.18
N ARG A 138 2.66 -8.95 -4.73
CA ARG A 138 1.21 -8.74 -4.78
C ARG A 138 0.85 -7.38 -5.33
N PHE A 139 -0.23 -7.36 -6.10
CA PHE A 139 -0.85 -6.16 -6.65
C PHE A 139 -2.25 -5.97 -6.07
N TYR A 140 -2.50 -4.78 -5.55
CA TYR A 140 -3.77 -4.38 -4.96
C TYR A 140 -4.35 -3.23 -5.80
N PRO A 141 -5.29 -3.52 -6.71
CA PRO A 141 -5.82 -2.52 -7.65
C PRO A 141 -6.50 -1.36 -6.90
N LEU A 142 -6.27 -0.12 -7.32
CA LEU A 142 -6.95 1.04 -6.74
C LEU A 142 -8.46 1.01 -7.03
N SER A 143 -8.89 0.30 -8.08
CA SER A 143 -10.30 0.00 -8.35
C SER A 143 -11.00 -0.77 -7.23
N VAL A 144 -10.24 -1.51 -6.42
CA VAL A 144 -10.71 -2.16 -5.18
C VAL A 144 -10.43 -1.28 -3.97
N LEU A 145 -9.21 -0.74 -3.85
CA LEU A 145 -8.82 0.01 -2.65
C LEU A 145 -9.59 1.33 -2.47
N THR A 146 -10.07 1.97 -3.53
CA THR A 146 -10.98 3.13 -3.42
C THR A 146 -12.35 2.79 -2.80
N ARG A 147 -12.70 1.50 -2.66
CA ARG A 147 -13.96 1.00 -2.09
C ARG A 147 -13.79 0.36 -0.72
N HIS A 148 -12.57 -0.05 -0.37
CA HIS A 148 -12.27 -0.83 0.83
C HIS A 148 -11.25 -0.17 1.75
N GLU A 149 -10.37 0.68 1.19
CA GLU A 149 -9.30 1.44 1.82
C GLU A 149 -8.22 0.64 2.56
N ILE A 150 -8.53 -0.55 3.09
CA ILE A 150 -7.65 -1.41 3.87
C ILE A 150 -7.84 -2.88 3.47
N VAL A 151 -6.72 -3.57 3.25
CA VAL A 151 -6.65 -5.02 3.09
C VAL A 151 -5.73 -5.60 4.16
N ASN A 152 -6.29 -6.34 5.11
CA ASN A 152 -5.53 -7.13 6.08
C ASN A 152 -5.10 -8.44 5.41
N ASP A 153 -3.79 -8.63 5.28
CA ASP A 153 -3.21 -9.73 4.51
C ASP A 153 -2.04 -10.38 5.25
N ARG A 154 -1.49 -11.45 4.66
CA ARG A 154 -0.16 -11.99 4.95
C ARG A 154 0.63 -12.15 3.67
N VAL A 155 1.73 -11.41 3.53
CA VAL A 155 2.62 -11.43 2.36
C VAL A 155 3.98 -11.94 2.79
N GLY A 156 4.48 -13.00 2.13
CA GLY A 156 5.76 -13.61 2.53
C GLY A 156 5.79 -14.13 3.98
N GLY A 157 4.63 -14.40 4.57
CA GLY A 157 4.48 -14.78 5.99
C GLY A 157 4.28 -13.61 6.96
N THR A 158 4.63 -12.38 6.55
CA THR A 158 4.45 -11.16 7.35
C THR A 158 3.00 -10.72 7.35
N ALA A 159 2.42 -10.48 8.53
CA ALA A 159 1.10 -9.90 8.67
C ALA A 159 1.13 -8.42 8.31
N VAL A 160 0.37 -8.03 7.28
CA VAL A 160 0.36 -6.64 6.78
C VAL A 160 -1.05 -6.07 6.68
N ALA A 161 -1.15 -4.75 6.76
CA ALA A 161 -2.30 -3.99 6.28
C ALA A 161 -1.86 -3.13 5.10
N VAL A 162 -2.38 -3.42 3.91
CA VAL A 162 -2.17 -2.57 2.72
C VAL A 162 -3.30 -1.57 2.66
N THR A 163 -2.96 -0.28 2.70
CA THR A 163 -3.93 0.79 2.83
C THR A 163 -3.81 1.78 1.68
N TYR A 164 -4.93 2.42 1.34
CA TYR A 164 -4.99 3.51 0.39
C TYR A 164 -6.01 4.56 0.84
N CYS A 165 -5.55 5.78 1.05
CA CYS A 165 -6.40 6.93 1.30
C CYS A 165 -6.70 7.64 -0.03
N PRO A 166 -7.92 7.54 -0.60
CA PRO A 166 -8.25 8.18 -1.86
C PRO A 166 -8.27 9.72 -1.76
N LEU A 167 -8.50 10.27 -0.57
CA LEU A 167 -8.45 11.72 -0.35
C LEU A 167 -7.02 12.26 -0.43
N CYS A 168 -6.02 11.46 -0.08
CA CYS A 168 -4.62 11.88 -0.09
C CYS A 168 -3.83 11.29 -1.27
N ASN A 169 -4.43 10.41 -2.08
CA ASN A 169 -3.73 9.58 -3.07
C ASN A 169 -2.58 8.77 -2.43
N THR A 170 -2.68 8.45 -1.13
CA THR A 170 -1.57 7.86 -0.35
C THR A 170 -1.75 6.37 -0.15
N ALA A 171 -0.79 5.57 -0.61
CA ALA A 171 -0.69 4.15 -0.31
C ALA A 171 0.39 3.86 0.75
N VAL A 172 0.04 3.07 1.77
CA VAL A 172 0.98 2.65 2.82
C VAL A 172 0.71 1.18 3.15
N ALA A 173 1.77 0.37 3.21
CA ALA A 173 1.71 -0.96 3.79
C ALA A 173 2.31 -0.93 5.20
N LEU A 174 1.61 -1.51 6.18
CA LEU A 174 2.02 -1.53 7.57
C LEU A 174 2.20 -2.98 8.01
N GLU A 175 3.30 -3.30 8.68
CA GLU A 175 3.37 -4.55 9.45
C GLU A 175 2.45 -4.41 10.66
N ARG A 176 1.45 -5.30 10.74
CA ARG A 176 0.40 -5.26 11.76
C ARG A 176 0.64 -6.27 12.89
N THR A 177 1.91 -6.48 13.24
CA THR A 177 2.32 -7.25 14.42
C THR A 177 2.84 -6.28 15.47
N LEU A 178 2.20 -6.25 16.65
CA LEU A 178 2.60 -5.42 17.77
C LEU A 178 2.84 -6.31 18.99
N ASP A 179 4.05 -6.26 19.55
CA ASP A 179 4.45 -7.07 20.71
C ASP A 179 4.23 -8.59 20.55
N GLY A 180 4.25 -9.08 19.30
CA GLY A 180 4.04 -10.48 18.95
C GLY A 180 2.59 -10.85 18.60
N ASP A 181 1.65 -9.93 18.80
CA ASP A 181 0.24 -10.11 18.48
C ASP A 181 -0.11 -9.44 17.15
N GLU A 182 -0.91 -10.11 16.33
CA GLU A 182 -1.43 -9.52 15.12
C GLU A 182 -2.65 -8.66 15.41
N ILE A 183 -2.53 -7.38 15.11
CA ILE A 183 -3.66 -6.46 15.18
C ILE A 183 -4.45 -6.51 13.88
N ARG A 184 -5.77 -6.35 13.99
CA ARG A 184 -6.66 -6.21 12.83
C ARG A 184 -7.03 -4.74 12.70
N LEU A 185 -6.60 -4.11 11.61
CA LEU A 185 -6.90 -2.72 11.31
C LEU A 185 -8.18 -2.60 10.49
N GLY A 186 -9.00 -1.60 10.82
CA GLY A 186 -10.22 -1.28 10.08
C GLY A 186 -10.32 0.21 9.77
N VAL A 187 -11.33 0.59 8.98
CA VAL A 187 -11.58 1.98 8.62
C VAL A 187 -12.39 2.63 9.75
N SER A 188 -11.85 3.64 10.42
CA SER A 188 -12.58 4.24 11.55
C SER A 188 -13.72 5.15 11.10
N GLY A 189 -13.61 5.71 9.89
CA GLY A 189 -14.46 6.79 9.39
C GLY A 189 -14.13 8.17 9.96
N LEU A 190 -13.07 8.27 10.74
CA LEU A 190 -12.42 9.52 11.13
C LEU A 190 -11.27 9.84 10.17
N LEU A 191 -10.96 11.13 10.07
CA LEU A 191 -9.89 11.69 9.27
C LEU A 191 -9.05 12.64 10.12
N ARG A 192 -7.77 12.77 9.79
CA ARG A 192 -6.87 13.82 10.28
C ARG A 192 -6.04 14.34 9.11
N ASN A 193 -6.07 15.65 8.85
CA ASN A 193 -5.50 16.25 7.63
C ASN A 193 -6.05 15.62 6.33
N SER A 194 -7.34 15.28 6.29
CA SER A 194 -7.99 14.40 5.29
C SER A 194 -7.44 12.98 5.17
N ASP A 195 -6.36 12.64 5.85
CA ASP A 195 -5.83 11.29 5.84
C ASP A 195 -6.69 10.36 6.68
N LEU A 196 -6.79 9.12 6.22
CA LEU A 196 -7.55 8.07 6.87
C LEU A 196 -6.99 7.80 8.27
N VAL A 197 -7.89 7.73 9.26
CA VAL A 197 -7.56 7.18 10.58
C VAL A 197 -8.06 5.74 10.63
N MET A 198 -7.17 4.81 10.91
CA MET A 198 -7.49 3.41 11.11
C MET A 198 -7.90 3.17 12.56
N TRP A 199 -8.64 2.09 12.82
CA TRP A 199 -8.89 1.62 14.18
C TRP A 199 -8.43 0.17 14.33
N ASP A 200 -7.85 -0.15 15.49
CA ASP A 200 -7.54 -1.53 15.89
C ASP A 200 -8.78 -2.17 16.52
N ARG A 201 -9.18 -3.35 16.05
CA ARG A 201 -10.34 -4.06 16.57
C ARG A 201 -10.25 -4.45 18.04
N ASP A 202 -9.06 -4.84 18.50
CA ASP A 202 -8.93 -5.47 19.82
C ASP A 202 -8.86 -4.43 20.93
N THR A 203 -8.14 -3.33 20.70
CA THR A 203 -7.99 -2.26 21.70
C THR A 203 -8.78 -1.01 21.40
N THR A 204 -9.36 -0.88 20.20
CA THR A 204 -10.02 0.34 19.71
C THR A 204 -9.12 1.58 19.70
N SER A 205 -7.80 1.37 19.71
CA SER A 205 -6.82 2.45 19.46
C SER A 205 -6.96 2.95 18.02
N LEU A 206 -6.71 4.23 17.82
CA LEU A 206 -6.75 4.91 16.52
C LEU A 206 -5.33 5.10 16.01
N TRP A 207 -5.11 4.78 14.73
CA TRP A 207 -3.81 4.80 14.08
C TRP A 207 -3.84 5.70 12.85
N GLN A 208 -2.88 6.61 12.73
CA GLN A 208 -2.71 7.45 11.55
C GLN A 208 -2.17 6.60 10.38
N GLN A 209 -2.83 6.65 9.21
CA GLN A 209 -2.44 5.82 8.06
C GLN A 209 -1.08 6.21 7.49
N VAL A 210 -0.85 7.49 7.22
CA VAL A 210 0.42 8.00 6.64
C VAL A 210 1.62 7.63 7.51
N THR A 211 1.49 7.81 8.83
CA THR A 211 2.65 7.71 9.73
C THR A 211 2.81 6.33 10.32
N GLY A 212 1.73 5.55 10.48
CA GLY A 212 1.69 4.29 11.21
C GLY A 212 1.65 4.43 12.74
N GLU A 213 1.51 5.67 13.25
CA GLU A 213 1.47 5.95 14.70
C GLU A 213 0.07 5.74 15.26
N ALA A 214 -0.03 5.12 16.44
CA ALA A 214 -1.24 5.18 17.25
C ALA A 214 -1.37 6.58 17.86
N ILE A 215 -2.40 7.31 17.45
CA ILE A 215 -2.63 8.71 17.84
C ILE A 215 -3.56 8.86 19.05
N VAL A 216 -4.44 7.87 19.29
CA VAL A 216 -5.38 7.84 20.42
C VAL A 216 -5.55 6.39 20.90
N GLY A 217 -5.73 6.20 22.20
CA GLY A 217 -6.02 4.88 22.79
C GLY A 217 -4.86 4.31 23.59
N VAL A 218 -5.00 3.05 24.02
CA VAL A 218 -4.00 2.39 24.87
C VAL A 218 -2.63 2.26 24.20
N HIS A 219 -2.62 2.21 22.86
CA HIS A 219 -1.40 2.18 22.06
C HIS A 219 -0.86 3.55 21.69
N ALA A 220 -1.43 4.67 22.15
CA ALA A 220 -0.96 6.02 21.81
C ALA A 220 0.57 6.16 21.91
N GLY A 221 1.20 6.70 20.86
CA GLY A 221 2.66 6.86 20.70
C GLY A 221 3.42 5.59 20.27
N ARG A 222 2.74 4.45 20.08
CA ARG A 222 3.32 3.26 19.44
C ARG A 222 3.31 3.44 17.92
N GLN A 223 4.27 2.78 17.26
CA GLN A 223 4.56 2.94 15.84
C GLN A 223 4.51 1.56 15.17
N LEU A 224 3.72 1.42 14.11
CA LEU A 224 3.79 0.27 13.21
C LEU A 224 4.92 0.49 12.20
N ALA A 225 5.60 -0.60 11.82
CA ALA A 225 6.63 -0.54 10.79
C ALA A 225 5.98 -0.33 9.42
N ILE A 226 6.46 0.64 8.66
CA ILE A 226 6.02 0.86 7.29
C ILE A 226 6.86 -0.01 6.35
N LEU A 227 6.18 -0.68 5.42
CA LEU A 227 6.81 -1.43 4.34
C LEU A 227 6.76 -0.59 3.06
N PRO A 228 7.87 -0.51 2.30
CA PRO A 228 7.87 0.22 1.04
C PRO A 228 6.88 -0.36 0.03
N THR A 229 6.13 0.51 -0.64
CA THR A 229 5.18 0.15 -1.69
C THR A 229 5.50 0.88 -2.98
N ARG A 230 4.94 0.43 -4.10
CA ARG A 230 4.96 1.16 -5.37
C ARG A 230 3.53 1.39 -5.83
N LEU A 231 3.22 2.56 -6.35
CA LEU A 231 1.96 2.83 -7.02
C LEU A 231 2.25 2.87 -8.52
N THR A 232 1.79 1.87 -9.26
CA THR A 232 2.12 1.67 -10.68
C THR A 232 1.00 0.95 -11.42
N SER A 233 1.11 0.83 -12.74
CA SER A 233 0.12 0.14 -13.55
C SER A 233 0.18 -1.39 -13.39
N TYR A 234 -0.95 -2.05 -13.64
CA TYR A 234 -1.04 -3.50 -13.66
C TYR A 234 -0.14 -4.10 -14.74
N GLY A 235 -0.03 -3.46 -15.92
CA GLY A 235 0.84 -3.91 -17.00
C GLY A 235 2.31 -3.91 -16.61
N ALA A 236 2.79 -2.84 -15.97
CA ALA A 236 4.15 -2.76 -15.46
C ALA A 236 4.42 -3.82 -14.38
N TYR A 237 3.48 -4.02 -13.46
CA TYR A 237 3.54 -5.08 -12.46
C TYR A 237 3.58 -6.48 -13.07
N ALA A 238 2.68 -6.79 -14.00
CA ALA A 238 2.57 -8.10 -14.63
C ALA A 238 3.84 -8.46 -15.42
N LYS A 239 4.49 -7.47 -16.05
CA LYS A 239 5.78 -7.63 -16.71
C LYS A 239 6.91 -7.92 -15.72
N ALA A 240 6.94 -7.22 -14.58
CA ALA A 240 7.97 -7.40 -13.56
C ALA A 240 7.80 -8.70 -12.75
N TYR A 241 6.55 -9.12 -12.50
CA TYR A 241 6.19 -10.27 -11.67
C TYR A 241 5.18 -11.19 -12.37
N PRO A 242 5.58 -11.91 -13.43
CA PRO A 242 4.67 -12.74 -14.22
C PRO A 242 4.07 -13.94 -13.46
N GLN A 243 4.62 -14.27 -12.28
CA GLN A 243 4.12 -15.30 -11.37
C GLN A 243 3.45 -14.73 -10.11
N GLY A 244 3.38 -13.40 -10.01
CA GLY A 244 2.79 -12.69 -8.89
C GLY A 244 1.28 -12.88 -8.78
N LEU A 245 0.72 -12.30 -7.72
CA LEU A 245 -0.70 -12.33 -7.42
C LEU A 245 -1.32 -10.94 -7.59
N ALA A 246 -2.55 -10.87 -8.08
CA ALA A 246 -3.35 -9.65 -8.09
C ALA A 246 -4.63 -9.90 -7.30
N LEU A 247 -5.03 -8.94 -6.47
CA LEU A 247 -6.27 -9.01 -5.72
C LEU A 247 -7.44 -9.11 -6.72
N GLY A 248 -8.30 -10.12 -6.56
CA GLY A 248 -9.36 -10.46 -7.51
C GLY A 248 -10.56 -9.51 -7.48
N PRO A 249 -11.48 -9.62 -8.46
CA PRO A 249 -12.61 -8.72 -8.65
C PRO A 249 -13.83 -9.05 -7.78
N ASP A 250 -13.80 -10.10 -6.98
CA ASP A 250 -14.83 -10.36 -5.97
C ASP A 250 -14.18 -10.23 -4.61
N GLN A 251 -14.48 -9.15 -3.88
CA GLN A 251 -14.10 -8.98 -2.47
C GLN A 251 -15.35 -8.72 -1.61
N GLY A 252 -16.52 -9.18 -2.07
CA GLY A 252 -17.77 -9.11 -1.34
C GLY A 252 -18.68 -7.90 -1.67
N LEU A 253 -18.26 -6.96 -2.53
CA LEU A 253 -19.12 -5.84 -2.97
C LEU A 253 -19.76 -6.01 -4.36
N GLY A 254 -19.52 -7.14 -5.04
CA GLY A 254 -20.06 -7.40 -6.38
C GLY A 254 -19.39 -6.55 -7.47
N PRO A 255 -20.06 -6.28 -8.62
CA PRO A 255 -19.44 -5.74 -9.84
C PRO A 255 -19.20 -4.21 -9.79
N VAL A 256 -18.83 -3.67 -8.63
CA VAL A 256 -18.64 -2.22 -8.42
C VAL A 256 -17.20 -1.76 -8.63
N TYR A 257 -16.25 -2.70 -8.75
CA TYR A 257 -14.85 -2.37 -8.97
C TYR A 257 -14.61 -1.91 -10.43
N GLY A 258 -13.74 -0.91 -10.58
CA GLY A 258 -13.44 -0.24 -11.85
C GLY A 258 -14.17 1.10 -12.03
N ALA A 259 -15.25 1.33 -11.28
CA ALA A 259 -15.92 2.62 -11.22
C ALA A 259 -15.34 3.50 -10.09
N ASN A 260 -14.86 4.69 -10.45
CA ASN A 260 -14.29 5.67 -9.53
C ASN A 260 -15.39 6.36 -8.69
N PRO A 261 -15.40 6.24 -7.36
CA PRO A 261 -16.34 6.98 -6.50
C PRO A 261 -15.96 8.46 -6.29
N TYR A 262 -14.75 8.87 -6.69
CA TYR A 262 -14.14 10.18 -6.51
C TYR A 262 -13.97 10.92 -7.85
N VAL A 263 -14.97 10.87 -8.73
CA VAL A 263 -14.87 11.44 -10.09
C VAL A 263 -14.47 12.92 -10.06
N GLY A 264 -13.42 13.23 -10.81
CA GLY A 264 -12.85 14.55 -11.00
C GLY A 264 -12.10 15.09 -9.79
N TYR A 265 -11.83 14.26 -8.77
CA TYR A 265 -11.19 14.70 -7.53
C TYR A 265 -9.78 15.23 -7.78
N SER A 266 -8.92 14.45 -8.45
CA SER A 266 -7.51 14.83 -8.72
C SER A 266 -7.35 16.03 -9.67
N SER A 267 -8.45 16.46 -10.30
CA SER A 267 -8.51 17.62 -11.21
C SER A 267 -9.05 18.88 -10.53
N ARG A 268 -9.36 18.82 -9.22
CA ARG A 268 -9.81 19.98 -8.45
C ARG A 268 -8.63 20.90 -8.10
N PRO A 269 -8.88 22.21 -7.92
CA PRO A 269 -7.87 23.13 -7.41
C PRO A 269 -7.59 22.94 -5.92
N GLU A 270 -8.57 22.41 -5.17
CA GLU A 270 -8.54 22.28 -3.71
C GLU A 270 -9.13 20.93 -3.28
N PRO A 271 -8.67 20.38 -2.14
CA PRO A 271 -9.22 19.14 -1.59
C PRO A 271 -10.71 19.29 -1.26
N TYR A 272 -11.40 18.18 -0.97
CA TYR A 272 -12.74 18.27 -0.42
C TYR A 272 -12.73 18.98 0.93
N SER A 273 -13.89 19.44 1.40
CA SER A 273 -14.06 20.11 2.69
C SER A 273 -13.96 19.13 3.89
N LEU A 274 -12.94 18.27 3.85
CA LEU A 274 -12.50 17.30 4.85
C LEU A 274 -11.02 17.57 5.22
N PHE A 275 -10.47 18.68 4.72
CA PHE A 275 -9.20 19.28 5.10
C PHE A 275 -9.49 20.66 5.66
N ASP A 276 -9.08 20.93 6.89
CA ASP A 276 -9.27 22.19 7.61
C ASP A 276 -7.95 22.92 7.94
N GLY A 277 -6.81 22.33 7.56
CA GLY A 277 -5.50 22.93 7.63
C GLY A 277 -5.28 24.06 6.62
N ALA A 278 -4.17 24.79 6.80
CA ALA A 278 -3.71 25.75 5.79
C ALA A 278 -3.08 25.00 4.61
N LEU A 279 -3.43 25.40 3.39
CA LEU A 279 -2.77 24.88 2.19
C LEU A 279 -1.39 25.51 2.05
N ASP A 280 -0.40 24.68 1.76
CA ASP A 280 0.93 25.13 1.38
C ASP A 280 0.91 25.60 -0.08
N GLU A 281 1.32 26.85 -0.32
CA GLU A 281 1.25 27.49 -1.64
C GLU A 281 2.47 27.21 -2.53
N ARG A 282 3.46 26.43 -2.07
CA ARG A 282 4.65 26.07 -2.87
C ARG A 282 4.30 25.28 -4.12
N LEU A 283 3.23 24.48 -4.09
CA LEU A 283 2.73 23.69 -5.21
C LEU A 283 1.19 23.66 -5.21
N PRO A 284 0.55 23.33 -6.36
CA PRO A 284 -0.89 23.05 -6.38
C PRO A 284 -1.26 21.97 -5.36
N ALA A 285 -2.37 22.14 -4.64
CA ALA A 285 -2.74 21.25 -3.54
C ALA A 285 -2.83 19.77 -3.94
N LEU A 286 -3.37 19.47 -5.13
CA LEU A 286 -3.51 18.10 -5.65
C LEU A 286 -2.40 17.71 -6.64
N GLU A 287 -1.29 18.44 -6.66
CA GLU A 287 -0.06 17.98 -7.31
C GLU A 287 0.38 16.66 -6.65
N ARG A 288 0.83 15.70 -7.46
CA ARG A 288 1.39 14.45 -6.92
C ARG A 288 2.85 14.65 -6.55
N VAL A 289 3.25 14.09 -5.42
CA VAL A 289 4.63 14.11 -4.94
C VAL A 289 5.07 12.70 -4.54
N VAL A 290 6.32 12.37 -4.83
CA VAL A 290 7.02 11.27 -4.15
C VAL A 290 7.64 11.86 -2.89
N GLY A 291 7.15 11.52 -1.71
CA GLY A 291 7.78 11.85 -0.44
C GLY A 291 8.77 10.77 -0.04
N VAL A 292 10.08 11.05 -0.08
CA VAL A 292 11.14 10.12 0.35
C VAL A 292 11.50 10.40 1.80
N ASP A 293 11.55 9.35 2.60
CA ASP A 293 11.72 9.38 4.06
C ASP A 293 12.94 8.53 4.45
N GLU A 294 14.09 9.18 4.63
CA GLU A 294 15.38 8.51 4.86
C GLU A 294 16.19 9.26 5.92
N GLY A 295 16.86 8.52 6.80
CA GLY A 295 17.86 9.08 7.72
C GLY A 295 17.37 10.16 8.69
N GLY A 296 16.07 10.25 8.99
CA GLY A 296 15.55 11.33 9.84
C GLY A 296 14.94 12.52 9.07
N GLU A 297 15.05 12.53 7.75
CA GLU A 297 14.65 13.65 6.89
C GLU A 297 13.63 13.20 5.84
N VAL A 298 12.72 14.10 5.49
CA VAL A 298 11.75 13.91 4.41
C VAL A 298 11.98 14.94 3.33
N LYS A 299 11.99 14.49 2.08
CA LYS A 299 12.08 15.35 0.90
C LYS A 299 11.02 14.96 -0.13
N GLY A 300 10.31 15.96 -0.66
CA GLY A 300 9.29 15.78 -1.68
C GLY A 300 9.82 15.98 -3.10
N TYR A 301 9.37 15.15 -4.03
CA TYR A 301 9.72 15.23 -5.46
C TYR A 301 8.43 15.33 -6.28
N PRO A 302 8.11 16.53 -6.82
CA PRO A 302 6.85 16.74 -7.54
C PRO A 302 6.81 15.99 -8.87
N PHE A 303 5.64 15.44 -9.21
CA PHE A 303 5.44 14.71 -10.47
C PHE A 303 5.62 15.60 -11.69
N SER A 304 5.30 16.90 -11.61
CA SER A 304 5.59 17.87 -12.67
C SER A 304 7.09 18.02 -12.95
N VAL A 305 7.94 17.91 -11.93
CA VAL A 305 9.41 17.93 -12.09
C VAL A 305 9.91 16.56 -12.55
N LEU A 306 9.44 15.49 -11.92
CA LEU A 306 9.84 14.11 -12.24
C LEU A 306 9.47 13.72 -13.67
N GLY A 307 8.32 14.15 -14.18
CA GLY A 307 7.89 13.91 -15.56
C GLY A 307 8.71 14.65 -16.62
N GLU A 308 9.51 15.65 -16.21
CA GLU A 308 10.46 16.35 -17.09
C GLU A 308 11.89 15.79 -16.96
N GLU A 309 12.32 15.49 -15.74
CA GLU A 309 13.70 15.04 -15.45
C GLU A 309 13.91 13.53 -15.61
N TYR A 310 12.87 12.72 -15.41
CA TYR A 310 12.85 11.23 -15.41
C TYR A 310 13.74 10.55 -14.37
N VAL A 311 14.89 11.13 -14.02
CA VAL A 311 15.88 10.60 -13.08
C VAL A 311 16.42 11.73 -12.22
N VAL A 312 16.21 11.62 -10.90
CA VAL A 312 16.78 12.54 -9.91
C VAL A 312 17.73 11.78 -9.01
N ASN A 313 19.04 12.08 -9.11
CA ASN A 313 20.05 11.56 -8.19
C ASN A 313 20.23 12.54 -7.04
N ASP A 314 20.09 12.08 -5.79
CA ASP A 314 20.03 12.96 -4.63
C ASP A 314 20.57 12.29 -3.35
N VAL A 315 20.61 13.06 -2.26
CA VAL A 315 20.92 12.56 -0.91
C VAL A 315 19.87 13.09 0.07
N VAL A 316 19.20 12.19 0.78
CA VAL A 316 18.16 12.51 1.79
C VAL A 316 18.59 11.91 3.12
N GLY A 317 18.68 12.71 4.19
CA GLY A 317 19.12 12.21 5.50
C GLY A 317 20.52 11.58 5.50
N GLY A 318 21.37 11.97 4.55
CA GLY A 318 22.69 11.37 4.33
C GLY A 318 22.69 10.05 3.53
N THR A 319 21.52 9.53 3.14
CA THR A 319 21.37 8.33 2.29
C THR A 319 21.36 8.73 0.81
N PRO A 320 22.28 8.21 -0.02
CA PRO A 320 22.21 8.36 -1.47
C PRO A 320 20.97 7.66 -2.03
N VAL A 321 20.15 8.42 -2.75
CA VAL A 321 18.92 7.94 -3.36
C VAL A 321 18.85 8.30 -4.84
N VAL A 322 18.05 7.54 -5.59
CA VAL A 322 17.61 7.89 -6.92
C VAL A 322 16.08 7.83 -6.98
N VAL A 323 15.45 8.88 -7.50
CA VAL A 323 14.02 8.90 -7.79
C VAL A 323 13.84 8.74 -9.29
N LEU A 324 13.16 7.66 -9.68
CA LEU A 324 12.92 7.29 -11.07
C LEU A 324 11.46 7.56 -11.41
N TRP A 325 11.22 8.11 -12.59
CA TRP A 325 9.89 8.32 -13.15
C TRP A 325 9.74 7.59 -14.48
N GLY A 326 8.61 6.91 -14.66
CA GLY A 326 8.28 6.18 -15.87
C GLY A 326 6.83 5.71 -15.87
N ASP A 327 6.50 4.79 -16.76
CA ASP A 327 5.15 4.24 -16.92
C ASP A 327 4.05 5.34 -17.00
N PRO A 328 4.17 6.28 -17.96
CA PRO A 328 3.27 7.42 -18.11
C PRO A 328 1.80 7.01 -18.33
N ALA A 329 1.56 5.75 -18.70
CA ALA A 329 0.24 5.19 -18.96
C ALA A 329 -0.49 4.73 -17.68
N THR A 330 0.15 4.74 -16.51
CA THR A 330 -0.53 4.50 -15.22
C THR A 330 -1.71 5.46 -15.09
N ALA A 331 -2.94 4.95 -15.04
CA ALA A 331 -4.12 5.79 -15.07
C ALA A 331 -4.38 6.47 -13.71
N ASP A 332 -5.00 7.66 -13.75
CA ASP A 332 -5.45 8.36 -12.56
C ASP A 332 -6.70 7.70 -11.96
N ALA A 333 -6.57 7.04 -10.80
CA ALA A 333 -7.70 6.40 -10.11
C ALA A 333 -8.78 7.38 -9.61
N LEU A 334 -8.51 8.69 -9.62
CA LEU A 334 -9.31 9.73 -8.96
C LEU A 334 -9.80 10.81 -9.94
N ASP A 335 -9.69 10.58 -11.26
CA ASP A 335 -10.12 11.54 -12.29
C ASP A 335 -11.40 11.07 -13.03
N GLY A 336 -11.28 10.19 -14.02
CA GLY A 336 -12.40 9.72 -14.82
C GLY A 336 -13.34 8.78 -14.05
N ALA A 337 -14.57 8.62 -14.55
CA ALA A 337 -15.54 7.67 -13.99
C ALA A 337 -15.11 6.20 -14.20
N SER A 338 -14.45 5.94 -15.33
CA SER A 338 -13.74 4.71 -15.62
C SER A 338 -12.26 4.94 -15.30
N ILE A 339 -11.73 4.19 -14.33
CA ILE A 339 -10.32 4.29 -13.92
C ILE A 339 -9.37 4.02 -15.10
N PRO A 340 -9.47 2.90 -15.84
CA PRO A 340 -8.49 2.59 -16.89
C PRO A 340 -8.52 3.56 -18.09
N ASP A 341 -9.63 4.28 -18.29
CA ASP A 341 -9.78 5.30 -19.34
C ASP A 341 -9.38 6.72 -18.88
N SER A 342 -8.95 6.86 -17.62
CA SER A 342 -8.50 8.15 -17.07
C SER A 342 -7.15 8.56 -17.65
N ARG A 343 -6.79 9.85 -17.47
CA ARG A 343 -5.49 10.36 -17.92
C ARG A 343 -4.34 9.58 -17.27
N GLY A 344 -3.25 9.43 -18.01
CA GLY A 344 -1.99 8.91 -17.46
C GLY A 344 -1.35 9.89 -16.48
N VAL A 345 -0.81 9.38 -15.38
CA VAL A 345 -0.14 10.18 -14.32
C VAL A 345 1.31 9.80 -14.11
N GLY A 346 1.76 8.67 -14.65
CA GLY A 346 3.11 8.15 -14.41
C GLY A 346 3.27 7.45 -13.07
N THR A 347 4.46 6.90 -12.89
CA THR A 347 4.90 6.17 -11.69
C THR A 347 6.20 6.79 -11.21
N GLY A 348 6.25 7.23 -9.96
CA GLY A 348 7.47 7.67 -9.27
C GLY A 348 7.90 6.66 -8.21
N VAL A 349 9.17 6.24 -8.26
CA VAL A 349 9.74 5.28 -7.29
C VAL A 349 11.12 5.72 -6.84
N ALA A 350 11.35 5.73 -5.53
CA ALA A 350 12.65 6.02 -4.96
C ALA A 350 13.41 4.74 -4.57
N TYR A 351 14.71 4.71 -4.83
CA TYR A 351 15.61 3.63 -4.47
C TYR A 351 16.84 4.18 -3.73
N ARG A 352 17.37 3.40 -2.81
CA ARG A 352 18.73 3.62 -2.31
C ARG A 352 19.69 3.30 -3.45
N SER A 353 20.57 4.25 -3.79
CA SER A 353 21.45 4.13 -4.96
C SER A 353 22.81 3.49 -4.64
N THR A 354 22.99 2.98 -3.41
CA THR A 354 24.24 2.30 -3.03
C THR A 354 24.13 0.80 -3.28
N VAL A 355 25.03 0.26 -4.10
CA VAL A 355 25.15 -1.18 -4.39
C VAL A 355 26.58 -1.62 -4.10
N ALA A 356 26.75 -2.61 -3.20
CA ALA A 356 28.06 -3.13 -2.79
C ALA A 356 29.07 -2.01 -2.47
N ASP A 357 28.68 -1.09 -1.58
CA ASP A 357 29.45 0.09 -1.14
C ASP A 357 29.76 1.13 -2.23
N THR A 358 29.22 0.98 -3.44
CA THR A 358 29.35 1.96 -4.52
C THR A 358 28.06 2.74 -4.66
N VAL A 359 28.15 4.07 -4.53
CA VAL A 359 27.03 4.96 -4.87
C VAL A 359 26.93 5.03 -6.39
N LEU A 360 25.80 4.59 -6.93
CA LEU A 360 25.49 4.65 -8.34
C LEU A 360 24.79 5.98 -8.67
N THR A 361 25.08 6.54 -9.84
CA THR A 361 24.39 7.69 -10.41
C THR A 361 23.75 7.30 -11.74
N PHE A 362 22.47 7.63 -11.89
CA PHE A 362 21.63 7.15 -12.98
C PHE A 362 21.38 8.23 -14.03
N GLU A 363 21.16 7.79 -15.26
CA GLU A 363 20.65 8.58 -16.37
C GLU A 363 19.52 7.80 -17.08
N THR A 364 18.75 8.50 -17.90
CA THR A 364 17.77 7.85 -18.79
C THR A 364 18.48 6.99 -19.82
N HIS A 365 17.91 5.82 -20.11
CA HIS A 365 18.33 4.99 -21.23
C HIS A 365 17.64 5.46 -22.53
N SER A 366 18.12 4.99 -23.69
CA SER A 366 17.49 5.31 -24.99
C SER A 366 16.15 4.62 -25.22
N ASP A 367 15.88 3.57 -24.45
CA ASP A 367 14.62 2.84 -24.46
C ASP A 367 13.76 3.35 -23.31
N ASP A 368 12.47 3.56 -23.58
CA ASP A 368 11.51 4.07 -22.59
C ASP A 368 11.47 3.19 -21.32
N ASP A 369 11.32 3.85 -20.17
CA ASP A 369 11.24 3.24 -18.83
C ASP A 369 12.44 2.36 -18.40
N LEU A 370 13.59 2.55 -19.07
CA LEU A 370 14.87 1.98 -18.68
C LEU A 370 15.85 3.09 -18.26
N PHE A 371 16.77 2.71 -17.37
CA PHE A 371 17.74 3.61 -16.75
C PHE A 371 19.12 2.98 -16.84
N VAL A 372 20.18 3.79 -16.83
CA VAL A 372 21.56 3.32 -16.87
C VAL A 372 22.38 3.99 -15.78
N ASP A 373 23.18 3.23 -15.03
CA ASP A 373 24.13 3.82 -14.08
C ASP A 373 25.47 4.17 -14.76
N ARG A 374 26.08 5.28 -14.35
CA ARG A 374 27.34 5.79 -14.94
C ARG A 374 28.56 4.97 -14.54
N GLU A 375 28.52 4.32 -13.39
CA GLU A 375 29.67 3.66 -12.78
C GLU A 375 29.98 2.31 -13.44
N THR A 376 28.93 1.58 -13.84
CA THR A 376 29.05 0.24 -14.40
C THR A 376 28.41 0.10 -15.78
N ASN A 377 27.64 1.10 -16.24
CA ASN A 377 26.82 1.01 -17.44
C ASN A 377 25.83 -0.16 -17.40
N THR A 378 25.33 -0.52 -16.21
CA THR A 378 24.26 -1.50 -16.08
C THR A 378 22.93 -0.83 -16.42
N VAL A 379 22.07 -1.55 -17.15
CA VAL A 379 20.71 -1.12 -17.49
C VAL A 379 19.73 -1.67 -16.45
N TRP A 380 18.86 -0.81 -15.97
CA TRP A 380 17.92 -1.04 -14.88
C TRP A 380 16.48 -0.76 -15.33
N THR A 381 15.53 -1.53 -14.82
CA THR A 381 14.10 -1.26 -15.00
C THR A 381 13.58 -0.25 -13.99
N LEU A 382 12.38 0.30 -14.21
CA LEU A 382 11.65 1.10 -13.21
C LEU A 382 11.42 0.37 -11.87
N PHE A 383 11.43 -0.97 -11.87
CA PHE A 383 11.36 -1.80 -10.65
C PHE A 383 12.71 -1.96 -9.94
N GLY A 384 13.77 -1.29 -10.42
CA GLY A 384 15.10 -1.34 -9.84
C GLY A 384 15.84 -2.65 -10.12
N LYS A 385 15.42 -3.42 -11.14
CA LYS A 385 16.07 -4.67 -11.52
C LYS A 385 17.11 -4.41 -12.60
N ALA A 386 18.35 -4.81 -12.35
CA ALA A 386 19.40 -4.82 -13.37
C ALA A 386 19.14 -5.95 -14.38
N ILE A 387 19.08 -5.60 -15.67
CA ILE A 387 18.73 -6.52 -16.77
C ILE A 387 19.84 -6.69 -17.80
N SER A 388 20.89 -5.87 -17.77
CA SER A 388 22.04 -5.98 -18.66
C SER A 388 23.22 -5.22 -18.08
N GLY A 389 24.43 -5.78 -18.16
CA GLY A 389 25.66 -5.14 -17.67
C GLY A 389 26.27 -5.82 -16.44
N PRO A 390 27.33 -5.25 -15.84
CA PRO A 390 28.08 -5.90 -14.76
C PRO A 390 27.27 -6.25 -13.52
N LEU A 391 26.18 -5.53 -13.25
CA LEU A 391 25.30 -5.76 -12.10
C LEU A 391 24.02 -6.54 -12.46
N GLU A 392 23.93 -7.16 -13.65
CA GLU A 392 22.77 -7.95 -14.08
C GLU A 392 22.28 -8.93 -13.00
N GLY A 393 20.97 -8.94 -12.77
CA GLY A 393 20.33 -9.75 -11.72
C GLY A 393 20.26 -9.08 -10.35
N THR A 394 20.97 -7.97 -10.14
CA THR A 394 20.88 -7.17 -8.91
C THR A 394 19.54 -6.46 -8.80
N GLN A 395 19.03 -6.30 -7.58
CA GLN A 395 17.83 -5.55 -7.25
C GLN A 395 18.24 -4.34 -6.39
N LEU A 396 17.88 -3.14 -6.81
CA LEU A 396 18.01 -1.95 -5.96
C LEU A 396 17.08 -2.09 -4.75
N GLU A 397 17.59 -1.69 -3.61
CA GLU A 397 16.79 -1.54 -2.40
C GLU A 397 15.87 -0.34 -2.57
N ILE A 398 14.57 -0.57 -2.42
CA ILE A 398 13.57 0.49 -2.46
C ILE A 398 13.75 1.40 -1.24
N ALA A 399 13.86 2.70 -1.46
CA ALA A 399 13.87 3.68 -0.37
C ALA A 399 12.47 3.79 0.21
N LEU A 400 12.34 4.09 1.50
CA LEU A 400 11.02 4.35 2.08
C LEU A 400 10.46 5.62 1.44
N HIS A 401 9.37 5.47 0.69
CA HIS A 401 8.70 6.59 0.05
C HIS A 401 7.20 6.37 -0.03
N ARG A 402 6.48 7.46 -0.22
CA ARG A 402 5.04 7.51 -0.44
C ARG A 402 4.75 8.32 -1.69
N ASN A 403 3.73 7.90 -2.43
CA ASN A 403 3.13 8.71 -3.49
C ASN A 403 1.86 9.33 -2.91
N GLU A 404 1.72 10.65 -2.98
CA GLU A 404 0.64 11.36 -2.28
C GLU A 404 0.33 12.71 -2.95
N PHE A 405 -0.81 13.31 -2.64
CA PHE A 405 -1.11 14.69 -3.00
C PHE A 405 -0.36 15.65 -2.08
N PHE A 406 0.12 16.75 -2.66
CA PHE A 406 0.99 17.70 -1.97
C PHE A 406 0.38 18.30 -0.71
N PHE A 407 -0.93 18.60 -0.71
CA PHE A 407 -1.59 19.16 0.48
C PHE A 407 -1.50 18.21 1.69
N ALA A 408 -1.60 16.90 1.45
CA ALA A 408 -1.50 15.89 2.49
C ALA A 408 -0.04 15.76 2.95
N PHE A 409 0.90 15.65 2.00
CA PHE A 409 2.34 15.64 2.28
C PHE A 409 2.76 16.82 3.17
N ALA A 410 2.41 18.04 2.77
CA ALA A 410 2.77 19.26 3.49
C ALA A 410 2.10 19.36 4.88
N ALA A 411 0.94 18.74 5.07
CA ALA A 411 0.29 18.71 6.38
C ALA A 411 1.01 17.81 7.40
N PHE A 412 1.67 16.74 6.94
CA PHE A 412 2.47 15.85 7.80
C PHE A 412 3.95 16.25 7.86
N PHE A 413 4.48 16.86 6.80
CA PHE A 413 5.89 17.22 6.64
C PHE A 413 6.03 18.69 6.20
N PRO A 414 5.56 19.66 7.01
CA PRO A 414 5.51 21.07 6.60
C PRO A 414 6.88 21.66 6.27
N ASP A 415 7.91 21.21 6.99
CA ASP A 415 9.29 21.68 6.82
C ASP A 415 10.09 20.89 5.77
N ALA A 416 9.48 19.91 5.08
CA ALA A 416 10.18 19.12 4.09
C ALA A 416 10.64 19.98 2.91
N ASP A 417 11.88 19.73 2.49
CA ASP A 417 12.43 20.29 1.26
C ASP A 417 11.71 19.71 0.03
N LEU A 418 11.65 20.49 -1.05
CA LEU A 418 11.06 20.09 -2.31
C LEU A 418 12.10 20.16 -3.42
N HIS A 419 12.29 19.07 -4.16
CA HIS A 419 13.17 19.05 -5.33
C HIS A 419 12.61 19.95 -6.44
N GLY A 420 13.48 20.77 -7.03
CA GLY A 420 13.11 21.65 -8.14
C GLY A 420 12.19 22.82 -7.78
N VAL A 421 11.82 22.99 -6.50
CA VAL A 421 10.95 24.08 -6.04
C VAL A 421 11.74 25.00 -5.12
N ALA A 422 11.69 26.30 -5.38
CA ALA A 422 12.36 27.28 -4.53
C ALA A 422 11.72 27.31 -3.13
N ALA A 423 12.54 27.45 -2.10
CA ALA A 423 12.05 27.76 -0.76
C ALA A 423 11.26 29.08 -0.78
N PRO A 424 10.16 29.19 -0.02
CA PRO A 424 9.27 30.34 -0.03
C PRO A 424 9.91 31.64 0.46
#